data_AF-A0A482WXV8-F1
#
_entry.id   AF-A0A482WXV8-F1
#
_cell.length_a   1.000
_cell.length_b   1.000
_cell.length_c   1.000
_cell.angle_alpha   90.00
_cell.angle_beta   90.00
_cell.angle_gamma   90.00
#
_symmetry.space_group_name_H-M   'P 1'
#
loop_
_entity.id
_entity.type
_entity.pdbx_description
1 polymer ?
#
loop_
_entity_poly.entity_id
_entity_poly.type
_entity_poly.pdbx_seq_one_letter_code
_entity_poly.pdbx_strand_id
1 'polypeptide(L)'
;MGTKMAAKCVEWMFDQLKLFTRADGSVFADTADSAVLLGVKRRAYTLTPLSELKKETNFESRIPTQQWWLKLRPLLRILAKHESTYEEEGMYMHVEEQDEDHDPLVV
;
A
#
# COMPACT_ATOMS: atom_id res chain seq x y z
N MET A 1 6.60 13.17 -12.64
CA MET A 1 7.20 13.18 -11.28
C MET A 1 8.71 13.44 -11.32
N GLY A 2 9.49 12.71 -12.13
CA GLY A 2 10.96 12.81 -12.15
C GLY A 2 11.52 14.22 -12.36
N THR A 3 11.01 14.98 -13.33
CA THR A 3 11.47 16.36 -13.60
C THR A 3 11.26 17.31 -12.42
N LYS A 4 10.10 17.24 -11.76
CA LYS A 4 9.80 18.03 -10.56
C LYS A 4 10.75 17.69 -9.40
N MET A 5 11.04 16.40 -9.21
CA MET A 5 11.97 15.95 -8.19
C MET A 5 13.40 16.41 -8.49
N ALA A 6 13.84 16.30 -9.75
CA ALA A 6 15.14 16.79 -10.18
C ALA A 6 15.29 18.30 -9.93
N ALA A 7 14.29 19.11 -10.29
CA ALA A 7 14.30 20.55 -10.03
C ALA A 7 14.46 20.87 -8.53
N LYS A 8 13.73 20.16 -7.66
CA LYS A 8 13.87 20.29 -6.19
C LYS A 8 15.25 19.87 -5.68
N CYS A 9 15.84 18.81 -6.23
CA CYS A 9 17.19 18.39 -5.86
C CYS A 9 18.23 19.45 -6.24
N VAL A 10 18.10 20.04 -7.44
CA VAL A 10 19.02 21.09 -7.91
C VAL A 10 18.89 22.34 -7.05
N GLU A 11 17.67 22.76 -6.74
CA GLU A 11 17.40 23.88 -5.82
C GLU A 11 18.05 23.64 -4.46
N TRP A 12 17.83 22.46 -3.87
CA TRP A 12 18.46 22.10 -2.60
C TRP A 12 19.99 22.06 -2.68
N MET A 13 20.56 21.45 -3.72
CA MET A 13 22.01 21.41 -3.92
C MET A 13 22.61 22.81 -3.98
N PHE A 14 21.93 23.75 -4.65
CA PHE A 14 22.38 25.13 -4.72
C PHE A 14 22.37 25.82 -3.35
N ASP A 15 21.35 25.55 -2.52
CA ASP A 15 21.29 26.06 -1.16
C ASP A 15 22.41 25.47 -0.28
N GLN A 16 22.69 24.17 -0.40
CA GLN A 16 23.81 23.54 0.30
C GLN A 16 25.15 24.15 -0.08
N LEU A 17 25.39 24.38 -1.38
CA LEU A 17 26.62 25.01 -1.84
C LEU A 17 26.79 26.41 -1.25
N LYS A 18 25.74 27.23 -1.22
CA LYS A 18 25.80 28.56 -0.61
C LYS A 18 26.08 28.53 0.88
N LEU A 19 25.48 27.58 1.60
CA LEU A 19 25.60 27.47 3.05
C LEU A 19 26.99 26.95 3.48
N PHE A 20 27.56 26.01 2.74
CA PHE A 20 28.77 25.30 3.15
C PHE A 20 30.04 25.74 2.41
N THR A 21 29.94 26.65 1.44
CA THR A 21 31.11 27.27 0.80
C THR A 21 31.60 28.45 1.65
N ARG A 22 32.85 28.39 2.07
CA ARG A 22 33.51 29.44 2.86
C ARG A 22 34.14 30.51 1.95
N ALA A 23 34.51 31.65 2.52
CA ALA A 23 35.13 32.76 1.78
C ALA A 23 36.49 32.41 1.14
N ASP A 24 37.17 31.38 1.64
CA ASP A 24 38.43 30.84 1.11
C ASP A 24 38.23 29.86 -0.06
N GLY A 25 36.98 29.58 -0.44
CA GLY A 25 36.63 28.61 -1.48
C GLY A 25 36.63 27.15 -1.03
N SER A 26 36.91 26.87 0.26
CA SER A 26 36.76 25.53 0.83
C SER A 26 35.30 25.20 1.11
N VAL A 27 34.93 23.93 1.01
CA VAL A 27 33.58 23.43 1.34
C VAL A 27 33.67 22.59 2.60
N PHE A 28 32.80 22.86 3.58
CA PHE A 28 32.73 22.10 4.82
C PHE A 28 31.28 21.79 5.18
N ALA A 29 30.82 20.58 4.87
CA ALA A 29 29.47 20.08 5.16
C ALA A 29 29.57 18.79 6.00
N ASP A 30 29.72 18.95 7.32
CA ASP A 30 29.87 17.84 8.29
C ASP A 30 28.56 17.43 8.96
N THR A 31 27.47 18.13 8.65
CA THR A 31 26.15 17.91 9.20
C THR A 31 25.48 16.71 8.53
N ALA A 32 24.59 16.02 9.25
CA ALA A 32 23.93 14.81 8.74
C ALA A 32 23.00 15.08 7.54
N ASP A 33 22.55 16.32 7.37
CA ASP A 33 21.74 16.79 6.24
C ASP A 33 22.56 17.03 4.96
N SER A 34 23.89 16.95 5.00
CA SER A 34 24.74 16.98 3.79
C SER A 34 24.49 15.79 2.84
N ALA A 35 24.02 14.66 3.38
CA ALA A 35 23.73 13.43 2.62
C ALA A 35 22.28 12.98 2.86
N VAL A 36 21.39 13.34 1.93
CA VAL A 36 19.94 13.13 2.04
C VAL A 36 19.37 12.37 0.84
N LEU A 37 18.23 11.72 1.05
CA LEU A 37 17.38 11.17 -0.01
C LEU A 37 16.14 12.04 -0.20
N LEU A 38 15.86 12.46 -1.43
CA LEU A 38 14.57 13.06 -1.78
C LEU A 38 13.51 11.96 -1.91
N GLY A 39 12.57 11.94 -0.99
CA GLY A 39 11.43 11.01 -0.98
C GLY A 39 10.09 11.73 -0.94
N VAL A 40 9.02 10.96 -1.08
CA VAL A 40 7.66 11.44 -0.81
C VAL A 40 7.19 10.82 0.49
N LYS A 41 6.99 11.66 1.51
CA LYS A 41 6.39 11.25 2.79
C LYS A 41 4.95 11.74 2.81
N ARG A 42 4.00 10.80 2.80
CA ARG A 42 2.56 11.06 2.64
C ARG A 42 2.24 11.78 1.32
N ARG A 43 2.19 13.11 1.33
CA ARG A 43 1.89 13.97 0.16
C ARG A 43 2.95 15.07 -0.05
N ALA A 44 4.03 15.06 0.72
CA ALA A 44 5.07 16.08 0.69
C ALA A 44 6.40 15.52 0.19
N TYR A 45 7.13 16.32 -0.60
CA TYR A 45 8.52 16.05 -0.97
C TYR A 45 9.42 16.41 0.21
N THR A 46 10.12 15.42 0.74
CA THR A 46 10.96 15.58 1.94
C THR A 46 12.36 15.07 1.63
N LEU A 47 13.36 15.87 2.00
CA LEU A 47 14.76 15.46 2.00
C LEU A 47 15.06 14.88 3.36
N THR A 48 15.41 13.59 3.42
CA THR A 48 15.62 12.88 4.68
C THR A 48 17.08 12.44 4.78
N PRO A 49 17.78 12.71 5.90
CA PRO A 49 19.16 12.29 6.11
C PRO A 49 19.34 10.77 6.03
N LEU A 50 20.43 10.31 5.42
CA LEU A 50 20.70 8.88 5.29
C LEU A 50 20.83 8.17 6.64
N SER A 51 21.31 8.87 7.67
CA SER A 51 21.39 8.37 9.05
C SER A 51 20.03 8.01 9.65
N GLU A 52 18.97 8.72 9.27
CA GLU A 52 17.59 8.43 9.67
C GLU A 52 17.01 7.29 8.84
N LEU A 53 17.19 7.34 7.52
CA LEU A 53 16.76 6.26 6.60
C LEU A 53 17.36 4.91 6.98
N LYS A 54 18.56 4.91 7.55
CA LYS A 54 19.23 3.68 7.97
C LYS A 54 18.41 2.87 8.97
N LYS A 55 17.64 3.53 9.83
CA LYS A 55 16.79 2.91 10.86
C LYS A 55 15.52 2.30 10.28
N GLU A 56 15.05 2.82 9.15
CA GLU A 56 13.78 2.44 8.52
C GLU A 56 13.95 1.50 7.31
N THR A 57 15.20 1.19 6.93
CA THR A 57 15.51 0.40 5.73
C THR A 57 16.40 -0.79 6.06
N ASN A 58 16.01 -1.98 5.62
CA ASN A 58 16.90 -3.14 5.57
C ASN A 58 17.69 -3.08 4.25
N PHE A 59 18.98 -2.75 4.33
CA PHE A 59 19.85 -2.59 3.16
C PHE A 59 20.29 -3.91 2.54
N GLU A 60 20.38 -4.99 3.32
CA GLU A 60 20.75 -6.32 2.80
C GLU A 60 19.68 -6.82 1.83
N SER A 61 18.42 -6.75 2.27
CA SER A 61 17.27 -7.17 1.47
C SER A 61 16.72 -6.05 0.57
N ARG A 62 17.27 -4.84 0.66
CA ARG A 62 16.87 -3.63 -0.11
C ARG A 62 15.36 -3.31 -0.02
N ILE A 63 14.79 -3.47 1.17
CA ILE A 63 13.36 -3.24 1.44
C ILE A 63 13.18 -2.38 2.69
N PRO A 64 12.10 -1.57 2.78
CA PRO A 64 11.78 -0.86 4.01
C PRO A 64 11.37 -1.85 5.11
N THR A 65 11.65 -1.49 6.37
CA THR A 65 11.27 -2.30 7.53
C THR A 65 9.74 -2.36 7.67
N GLN A 66 9.05 -1.26 7.41
CA GLN A 66 7.60 -1.19 7.40
C GLN A 66 7.02 -1.30 5.97
N GLN A 67 6.32 -2.40 5.70
CA GLN A 67 5.68 -2.64 4.41
C GLN A 67 4.16 -2.44 4.50
N TRP A 68 3.73 -1.18 4.50
CA TRP A 68 2.33 -0.81 4.74
C TRP A 68 1.35 -1.44 3.73
N TRP A 69 1.77 -1.59 2.47
CA TRP A 69 0.92 -2.13 1.40
C TRP A 69 0.59 -3.61 1.60
N LEU A 70 1.40 -4.37 2.35
CA LEU A 70 1.08 -5.75 2.67
C LEU A 70 -0.19 -5.86 3.51
N LYS A 71 -0.55 -4.81 4.26
CA LYS A 71 -1.81 -4.74 5.01
C LYS A 71 -3.05 -4.66 4.11
N LEU A 72 -2.90 -4.35 2.81
CA LEU A 72 -4.02 -4.38 1.86
C LEU A 72 -4.34 -5.79 1.37
N ARG A 73 -3.46 -6.79 1.58
CA ARG A 73 -3.67 -8.16 1.09
C ARG A 73 -5.00 -8.79 1.52
N PRO A 74 -5.47 -8.67 2.79
CA PRO A 74 -6.76 -9.21 3.19
C PRO A 74 -7.93 -8.59 2.43
N LEU A 75 -7.91 -7.27 2.21
CA LEU A 75 -8.93 -6.58 1.44
C LEU A 75 -8.96 -7.06 -0.01
N LEU A 76 -7.79 -7.18 -0.64
CA LEU A 76 -7.68 -7.71 -2.00
C LEU A 76 -8.19 -9.16 -2.10
N ARG A 77 -7.99 -10.00 -1.08
CA ARG A 77 -8.55 -11.36 -1.04
C ARG A 77 -10.07 -11.38 -0.99
N ILE A 78 -10.68 -10.45 -0.26
CA ILE A 78 -12.15 -10.32 -0.19
C ILE A 78 -12.68 -9.85 -1.54
N LEU A 79 -12.08 -8.80 -2.13
CA LEU A 79 -12.50 -8.28 -3.43
C LEU A 79 -12.29 -9.28 -4.57
N ALA A 80 -11.29 -10.18 -4.44
CA ALA A 80 -11.06 -11.25 -5.41
C ALA A 80 -12.01 -12.45 -5.24
N LYS A 81 -12.70 -12.58 -4.10
CA LYS A 81 -13.80 -13.55 -3.95
C LYS A 81 -15.04 -12.97 -4.60
N HIS A 82 -15.19 -13.20 -5.90
CA HIS A 82 -16.49 -13.13 -6.54
C HIS A 82 -17.24 -14.41 -6.16
N GLU A 83 -18.21 -14.33 -5.25
CA GLU A 83 -19.25 -15.34 -5.24
C GLU A 83 -20.00 -15.20 -6.55
N SER A 84 -19.91 -16.22 -7.39
CA SER A 84 -20.87 -16.40 -8.46
C SER A 84 -22.22 -16.63 -7.78
N THR A 85 -22.94 -15.55 -7.48
CA THR A 85 -24.34 -15.57 -7.07
C THR A 85 -25.16 -16.06 -8.27
N TYR A 86 -25.13 -17.36 -8.51
CA TYR A 86 -26.13 -18.07 -9.28
C TYR A 86 -26.92 -18.90 -8.26
N GLU A 87 -27.96 -18.30 -7.71
CA GLU A 87 -29.03 -19.07 -7.08
C GLU A 87 -30.00 -19.47 -8.19
N GLU A 88 -29.95 -20.73 -8.63
CA GLU A 88 -31.10 -21.32 -9.30
C GLU A 88 -32.13 -21.67 -8.21
N GLU A 89 -33.00 -20.72 -7.87
CA GLU A 89 -34.25 -21.04 -7.16
C GLU A 89 -35.26 -21.64 -8.15
N GLY A 90 -34.95 -22.84 -8.66
CA GLY A 90 -35.94 -23.71 -9.27
C GLY A 90 -36.78 -24.36 -8.17
N MET A 91 -37.94 -23.77 -7.85
CA MET A 91 -38.93 -24.43 -6.99
C MET A 91 -39.45 -25.69 -7.66
N TYR A 92 -38.91 -26.86 -7.32
CA TYR A 92 -39.58 -28.13 -7.62
C TYR A 92 -40.82 -28.22 -6.74
N MET A 93 -41.99 -27.95 -7.32
CA MET A 93 -43.26 -28.32 -6.68
C MET A 93 -43.33 -29.85 -6.66
N HIS A 94 -43.20 -30.45 -5.48
CA HIS A 94 -43.67 -31.82 -5.26
C HIS A 94 -45.18 -31.81 -5.42
N VAL A 95 -45.69 -32.49 -6.45
CA VAL A 95 -47.09 -32.85 -6.54
C VAL A 95 -47.29 -33.98 -5.52
N GLU A 96 -47.97 -33.69 -4.41
CA GLU A 96 -48.44 -34.75 -3.52
C GLU A 96 -49.64 -35.44 -4.19
N GLU A 97 -49.43 -36.68 -4.64
CA GLU A 97 -50.52 -37.62 -4.89
C GLU A 97 -51.19 -37.93 -3.56
N GLN A 98 -52.46 -37.55 -3.42
CA GLN A 98 -53.28 -37.89 -2.27
C GLN A 98 -54.01 -39.20 -2.57
N ASP A 99 -53.38 -40.31 -2.18
CA ASP A 99 -54.03 -41.60 -2.05
C ASP A 99 -53.96 -42.07 -0.59
N GLU A 100 -54.95 -42.88 -0.23
CA GLU A 100 -55.10 -43.67 1.01
C GLU A 100 -55.85 -42.93 2.16
N ASP A 101 -56.89 -43.48 2.80
CA ASP A 101 -57.40 -44.84 2.74
C ASP A 101 -58.80 -44.99 3.37
N HIS A 102 -59.37 -46.13 3.03
CA HIS A 102 -60.54 -46.85 3.53
C HIS A 102 -60.81 -46.83 5.05
N ASP A 103 -62.10 -46.79 5.46
CA ASP A 103 -62.58 -47.37 6.73
C ASP A 103 -64.06 -47.82 6.58
N PRO A 104 -64.60 -48.77 7.37
CA PRO A 104 -65.27 -49.96 6.86
C PRO A 104 -66.79 -49.91 7.07
N LEU A 105 -67.47 -50.88 6.46
CA LEU A 105 -68.92 -51.08 6.42
C LEU A 105 -69.61 -51.15 7.80
N VAL A 106 -70.79 -50.52 7.92
CA VAL A 106 -71.82 -50.89 8.90
C VAL A 106 -73.23 -50.81 8.26
N VAL A 107 -73.77 -52.02 8.01
CA VAL A 107 -75.16 -52.49 7.77
C VAL A 107 -75.95 -51.92 6.58
#